data_AF-A0A842JYK4-F1
#
_entry.id   AF-A0A842JYK4-F1
#
_cell.length_a   1.000
_cell.length_b   1.000
_cell.length_c   1.000
_cell.angle_alpha   90.00
_cell.angle_beta   90.00
_cell.angle_gamma   90.00
#
_symmetry.space_group_name_H-M   'P 1'
#
loop_
_entity.id
_entity.type
_entity.pdbx_description
1 polymer ?
#
loop_
_entity_poly.entity_id
_entity_poly.type
_entity_poly.pdbx_seq_one_letter_code
_entity_poly.pdbx_strand_id
1 'polypeptide(L)'
;MTTGTVRIQRAPDGVRIIAPDGAPSVLDATAGIDVAVLEVRGGHLSWTVLADSAVPAAVIDDVDSAQNWVWAVFGEEVALALAAGSGNDVTAGPARPRIAAAARRLAFAQWATRWWPASTVDAIPALDAGLLNREIGTLAEDCDLLVDGDDALAPAGLPVSGLPGRADDYALAAGAATAAVPSRLVLARGAGGTDWRRYPPGLVDASERAVFWEVARAAGTTSVRVSIVAAPSLSAVPDHLRPWATVGTAAGTVDVALQLSGDAWFGESAAPRGSEAGVSVGVYVPGFGVDGSSDGAGPEARQRVRNLVRQRLRRAAETTPDDGPDAPLLAEIDAAASDPDF
;
A
#
# COMPACT_ATOMS: atom_id res chain seq x y z
N MET A 1 5.34 -24.14 15.94
CA MET A 1 5.16 -23.04 16.92
C MET A 1 6.34 -22.11 16.73
N THR A 2 6.13 -20.93 16.17
CA THR A 2 7.20 -19.98 15.91
C THR A 2 7.51 -19.25 17.20
N THR A 3 8.61 -19.63 17.86
CA THR A 3 9.15 -18.93 19.02
C THR A 3 10.13 -17.86 18.54
N GLY A 4 10.08 -16.67 19.13
CA GLY A 4 11.01 -15.58 18.82
C GLY A 4 11.45 -14.87 20.09
N THR A 5 12.63 -14.29 20.11
CA THR A 5 13.08 -13.48 21.25
C THR A 5 12.54 -12.07 21.12
N VAL A 6 11.91 -11.55 22.17
CA VAL A 6 11.43 -10.16 22.24
C VAL A 6 12.12 -9.43 23.37
N ARG A 7 12.37 -8.15 23.16
CA ARG A 7 12.88 -7.24 24.19
C ARG A 7 11.77 -6.32 24.65
N ILE A 8 11.63 -6.18 25.96
CA ILE A 8 10.71 -5.21 26.56
C ILE A 8 11.50 -3.94 26.87
N GLN A 9 11.04 -2.80 26.38
CA GLN A 9 11.67 -1.50 26.60
C GLN A 9 10.64 -0.51 27.15
N ARG A 10 11.15 0.49 27.87
CA ARG A 10 10.34 1.62 28.33
C ARG A 10 10.76 2.86 27.55
N ALA A 11 9.81 3.45 26.83
CA ALA A 11 10.00 4.72 26.14
C ALA A 11 9.85 5.91 27.13
N PRO A 12 10.34 7.11 26.77
CA PRO A 12 10.36 8.29 27.66
C PRO A 12 8.99 8.73 28.20
N ASP A 13 7.89 8.34 27.55
CA ASP A 13 6.53 8.79 27.88
C ASP A 13 5.71 7.76 28.67
N GLY A 14 6.36 6.73 29.21
CA GLY A 14 5.67 5.66 29.96
C GLY A 14 5.16 4.51 29.09
N VAL A 15 5.16 4.68 27.77
CA VAL A 15 4.86 3.64 26.77
C VAL A 15 5.83 2.46 26.90
N ARG A 16 5.29 1.24 26.78
CA ARG A 16 6.04 -0.02 26.78
C ARG A 16 6.16 -0.53 25.34
N ILE A 17 7.35 -0.97 24.96
CA ILE A 17 7.60 -1.56 23.64
C ILE A 17 7.99 -3.01 23.84
N ILE A 18 7.33 -3.94 23.18
CA ILE A 18 7.69 -5.36 23.11
C ILE A 18 8.05 -5.64 21.66
N ALA A 19 9.33 -5.75 21.32
CA ALA A 19 9.72 -5.93 19.93
C ALA A 19 10.77 -7.03 19.77
N PRO A 20 10.67 -7.87 18.71
CA PRO A 20 11.83 -8.57 18.20
C PRO A 20 12.88 -7.57 17.70
N ASP A 21 14.14 -7.97 17.67
CA ASP A 21 15.22 -7.11 17.20
C ASP A 21 14.99 -6.71 15.74
N GLY A 22 14.95 -5.40 15.46
CA GLY A 22 14.75 -4.85 14.12
C GLY A 22 13.32 -4.92 13.56
N ALA A 23 12.32 -5.27 14.37
CA ALA A 23 10.92 -5.22 13.95
C ALA A 23 10.44 -3.76 13.79
N PRO A 24 9.57 -3.46 12.80
CA PRO A 24 9.02 -2.12 12.64
C PRO A 24 8.17 -1.75 13.85
N SER A 25 8.12 -0.47 14.18
CA SER A 25 7.34 0.07 15.29
C SER A 25 6.47 1.23 14.82
N VAL A 26 5.29 1.39 15.42
CA VAL A 26 4.45 2.58 15.18
C VAL A 26 5.11 3.89 15.65
N LEU A 27 6.17 3.80 16.43
CA LEU A 27 7.00 4.94 16.86
C LEU A 27 8.08 5.32 15.85
N ASP A 28 8.23 4.58 14.75
CA ASP A 28 9.20 4.89 13.70
C ASP A 28 8.84 6.20 13.01
N ALA A 29 9.85 7.02 12.72
CA ALA A 29 9.66 8.35 12.11
C ALA A 29 9.00 8.29 10.72
N THR A 30 9.07 7.15 10.05
CA THR A 30 8.49 6.93 8.72
C THR A 30 7.71 5.63 8.68
N ALA A 31 6.39 5.72 8.44
CA ALA A 31 5.55 4.54 8.22
C ALA A 31 5.95 3.80 6.94
N GLY A 32 6.61 2.65 7.03
CA GLY A 32 6.97 1.85 5.85
C GLY A 32 5.72 1.37 5.09
N ILE A 33 5.77 1.37 3.76
CA ILE A 33 4.69 0.80 2.93
C ILE A 33 4.54 -0.72 3.11
N ASP A 34 5.53 -1.36 3.73
CA ASP A 34 5.57 -2.77 4.06
C ASP A 34 5.16 -3.05 5.52
N VAL A 35 4.70 -2.05 6.27
CA VAL A 35 4.31 -2.23 7.67
C VAL A 35 2.79 -2.38 7.79
N ALA A 36 2.36 -3.52 8.32
CA ALA A 36 0.99 -3.77 8.73
C ALA A 36 0.84 -3.43 10.21
N VAL A 37 -0.24 -2.72 10.56
CA VAL A 37 -0.53 -2.26 11.93
C VAL A 37 -1.94 -2.70 12.30
N LEU A 38 -2.12 -3.13 13.54
CA LEU A 38 -3.41 -3.46 14.14
C LEU A 38 -3.55 -2.73 15.47
N GLU A 39 -4.63 -1.96 15.62
CA GLU A 39 -5.03 -1.38 16.90
C GLU A 39 -5.60 -2.47 17.81
N VAL A 40 -5.22 -2.43 19.09
CA VAL A 40 -5.63 -3.40 20.11
C VAL A 40 -5.91 -2.66 21.42
N ARG A 41 -6.64 -3.30 22.33
CA ARG A 41 -6.93 -2.78 23.67
C ARG A 41 -5.64 -2.39 24.40
N GLY A 42 -5.44 -1.09 24.60
CA GLY A 42 -4.25 -0.55 25.29
C GLY A 42 -2.97 -0.60 24.47
N GLY A 43 -3.05 -0.61 23.13
CA GLY A 43 -1.86 -0.43 22.30
C GLY A 43 -2.04 -0.74 20.82
N HIS A 44 -0.91 -1.01 20.17
CA HIS A 44 -0.84 -1.36 18.76
C HIS A 44 0.10 -2.54 18.55
N LEU A 45 -0.24 -3.40 17.60
CA LEU A 45 0.63 -4.45 17.08
C LEU A 45 1.09 -4.06 15.68
N SER A 46 2.33 -4.42 15.34
CA SER A 46 2.92 -4.13 14.04
C SER A 46 3.77 -5.30 13.53
N TRP A 47 3.72 -5.50 12.21
CA TRP A 47 4.47 -6.49 11.47
C TRP A 47 5.03 -5.85 10.21
N THR A 48 6.13 -6.37 9.69
CA THR A 48 6.45 -6.17 8.27
C THR A 48 5.80 -7.29 7.46
N VAL A 49 5.10 -6.93 6.38
CA VAL A 49 4.49 -7.91 5.47
C VAL A 49 5.53 -8.70 4.68
N LEU A 50 6.79 -8.24 4.69
CA LEU A 50 7.91 -8.87 4.00
C LEU A 50 8.68 -9.89 4.86
N ALA A 51 8.52 -9.89 6.19
CA ALA A 51 9.24 -10.84 7.03
C ALA A 51 8.43 -12.10 7.29
N ASP A 52 9.13 -13.24 7.33
CA ASP A 52 8.55 -14.52 7.70
C ASP A 52 8.23 -14.61 9.21
N SER A 53 8.77 -13.70 10.05
CA SER A 53 8.55 -13.69 11.50
C SER A 53 7.07 -13.49 11.84
N ALA A 54 6.52 -14.43 12.61
CA ALA A 54 5.15 -14.36 13.11
C ALA A 54 4.98 -13.49 14.36
N VAL A 55 6.08 -13.12 15.03
CA VAL A 55 6.03 -12.37 16.28
C VAL A 55 5.92 -10.86 15.97
N PRO A 56 4.84 -10.18 16.40
CA PRO A 56 4.69 -8.74 16.21
C PRO A 56 5.66 -7.93 17.07
N ALA A 57 5.88 -6.67 16.70
CA ALA A 57 6.21 -5.64 17.67
C ALA A 57 4.93 -5.04 18.27
N ALA A 58 4.91 -4.79 19.57
CA ALA A 58 3.82 -4.14 20.28
C ALA A 58 4.28 -2.83 20.90
N VAL A 59 3.42 -1.81 20.79
CA VAL A 59 3.56 -0.53 21.49
C VAL A 59 2.34 -0.38 22.39
N ILE A 60 2.56 -0.38 23.69
CA ILE A 60 1.52 -0.45 24.73
C ILE A 60 1.53 0.85 25.51
N ASP A 61 0.39 1.54 25.50
CA ASP A 61 0.15 2.78 26.24
C ASP A 61 -0.63 2.54 27.55
N ASP A 62 -1.56 1.57 27.54
CA ASP A 62 -2.27 1.09 28.72
C ASP A 62 -1.94 -0.39 29.01
N VAL A 63 -1.03 -0.58 29.97
CA VAL A 63 -0.60 -1.91 30.41
C VAL A 63 -1.76 -2.70 31.01
N ASP A 64 -2.67 -2.07 31.76
CA ASP A 64 -3.73 -2.80 32.47
C ASP A 64 -4.72 -3.41 31.46
N SER A 65 -5.09 -2.64 30.42
CA SER A 65 -5.89 -3.15 29.31
C SER A 65 -5.14 -4.22 28.51
N ALA A 66 -3.84 -4.01 28.23
CA ALA A 66 -3.04 -4.96 27.46
C ALA A 66 -2.83 -6.32 28.15
N GLN A 67 -2.84 -6.37 29.48
CA GLN A 67 -2.72 -7.63 30.24
C GLN A 67 -3.83 -8.63 29.94
N ASN A 68 -4.95 -8.20 29.37
CA ASN A 68 -6.03 -9.11 28.97
C ASN A 68 -5.67 -9.99 27.77
N TRP A 69 -4.76 -9.55 26.89
CA TRP A 69 -4.44 -10.25 25.64
C TRP A 69 -2.96 -10.55 25.41
N VAL A 70 -2.01 -9.83 26.04
CA VAL A 70 -0.55 -9.98 25.78
C VAL A 70 -0.08 -11.43 25.95
N TRP A 71 -0.59 -12.15 26.95
CA TRP A 71 -0.27 -13.57 27.18
C TRP A 71 -0.69 -14.48 26.02
N ALA A 72 -1.78 -14.13 25.32
CA ALA A 72 -2.31 -14.91 24.20
C ALA A 72 -1.38 -14.81 22.97
N VAL A 73 -0.80 -13.63 22.73
CA VAL A 73 0.02 -13.30 21.55
C VAL A 73 1.51 -13.54 21.78
N PHE A 74 2.04 -13.14 22.95
CA PHE A 74 3.46 -13.22 23.26
C PHE A 74 3.82 -14.34 24.25
N GLY A 75 2.84 -14.87 24.99
CA GLY A 75 3.05 -15.87 26.02
C GLY A 75 3.07 -15.29 27.43
N GLU A 76 2.91 -16.17 28.42
CA GLU A 76 2.79 -15.80 29.84
C GLU A 76 4.05 -15.13 30.39
N GLU A 77 5.24 -15.59 29.99
CA GLU A 77 6.51 -15.00 30.45
C GLU A 77 6.65 -13.53 30.05
N VAL A 78 6.21 -13.19 28.82
CA VAL A 78 6.24 -11.81 28.33
C VAL A 78 5.21 -10.95 29.06
N ALA A 79 4.01 -11.48 29.34
CA ALA A 79 2.99 -10.77 30.11
C ALA A 79 3.46 -10.46 31.55
N LEU A 80 4.11 -11.42 32.21
CA LEU A 80 4.71 -11.25 33.53
C LEU A 80 5.85 -10.22 33.51
N ALA A 81 6.73 -10.28 32.50
CA ALA A 81 7.83 -9.33 32.36
C ALA A 81 7.31 -7.91 32.07
N LEU A 82 6.24 -7.77 31.28
CA LEU A 82 5.54 -6.51 31.05
C LEU A 82 4.96 -5.92 32.34
N ALA A 83 4.27 -6.74 33.15
CA ALA A 83 3.70 -6.33 34.44
C ALA A 83 4.80 -5.88 35.43
N ALA A 84 5.90 -6.63 35.49
CA ALA A 84 7.05 -6.29 36.31
C ALA A 84 7.83 -5.07 35.77
N GLY A 85 7.59 -4.69 34.51
CA GLY A 85 8.31 -3.64 33.82
C GLY A 85 9.79 -3.97 33.55
N SER A 86 10.12 -5.26 33.48
CA SER A 86 11.48 -5.78 33.26
C SER A 86 11.95 -5.50 31.83
N GLY A 87 13.23 -5.13 31.67
CA GLY A 87 13.84 -4.81 30.38
C GLY A 87 14.57 -5.98 29.70
N ASN A 88 14.30 -7.21 30.14
CA ASN A 88 15.07 -8.37 29.72
C ASN A 88 14.57 -8.94 28.39
N ASP A 89 15.45 -9.67 27.70
CA ASP A 89 15.08 -10.48 26.55
C ASP A 89 14.30 -11.71 27.05
N VAL A 90 13.11 -11.90 26.50
CA VAL A 90 12.18 -12.98 26.87
C VAL A 90 11.81 -13.77 25.62
N THR A 91 11.64 -15.08 25.77
CA THR A 91 11.19 -15.93 24.66
C THR A 91 9.68 -15.75 24.49
N ALA A 92 9.27 -15.18 23.35
CA ALA A 92 7.88 -15.12 22.96
C ALA A 92 7.42 -16.47 22.39
N GLY A 93 6.30 -16.94 22.92
CA GLY A 93 5.61 -18.15 22.48
C GLY A 93 4.11 -17.97 22.70
N PRO A 94 3.30 -17.73 21.66
CA PRO A 94 1.88 -17.43 21.82
C PRO A 94 1.16 -18.56 22.55
N ALA A 95 0.51 -18.25 23.68
CA ALA A 95 -0.34 -19.21 24.39
C ALA A 95 -1.59 -19.58 23.56
N ARG A 96 -2.01 -18.68 22.65
CA ARG A 96 -3.10 -18.90 21.69
C ARG A 96 -2.60 -18.66 20.25
N PRO A 97 -1.90 -19.64 19.64
CA PRO A 97 -1.33 -19.48 18.29
C PRO A 97 -2.35 -19.14 17.21
N ARG A 98 -3.59 -19.63 17.32
CA ARG A 98 -4.66 -19.32 16.36
C ARG A 98 -5.06 -17.85 16.39
N ILE A 99 -5.15 -17.26 17.59
CA ILE A 99 -5.48 -15.84 17.75
C ILE A 99 -4.33 -14.98 17.23
N ALA A 100 -3.08 -15.33 17.53
CA ALA A 100 -1.92 -14.63 16.99
C ALA A 100 -1.85 -14.68 15.45
N ALA A 101 -2.22 -15.83 14.85
CA ALA A 101 -2.32 -15.98 13.40
C ALA A 101 -3.47 -15.15 12.81
N ALA A 102 -4.65 -15.15 13.45
CA ALA A 102 -5.80 -14.33 13.04
C ALA A 102 -5.47 -12.84 13.11
N ALA A 103 -4.80 -12.38 14.17
CA ALA A 103 -4.38 -10.98 14.32
C ALA A 103 -3.40 -10.55 13.21
N ARG A 104 -2.43 -11.42 12.87
CA ARG A 104 -1.52 -11.16 11.74
C ARG A 104 -2.28 -11.08 10.41
N ARG A 105 -3.23 -11.99 10.17
CA ARG A 105 -4.08 -11.99 8.97
C ARG A 105 -4.95 -10.73 8.90
N LEU A 106 -5.53 -10.31 10.03
CA LEU A 106 -6.33 -9.09 10.12
C LEU A 106 -5.50 -7.85 9.78
N ALA A 107 -4.31 -7.73 10.37
CA ALA A 107 -3.38 -6.64 10.09
C ALA A 107 -2.97 -6.61 8.61
N PHE A 108 -2.70 -7.78 8.00
CA PHE A 108 -2.40 -7.88 6.58
C PHE A 108 -3.61 -7.49 5.70
N ALA A 109 -4.82 -7.92 6.04
CA ALA A 109 -6.03 -7.55 5.30
C ALA A 109 -6.27 -6.04 5.35
N GLN A 110 -6.13 -5.42 6.53
CA GLN A 110 -6.19 -3.95 6.69
C GLN A 110 -5.09 -3.24 5.90
N TRP A 111 -3.85 -3.75 5.94
CA TRP A 111 -2.76 -3.27 5.11
C TRP A 111 -3.10 -3.34 3.61
N ALA A 112 -3.68 -4.44 3.14
CA ALA A 112 -4.06 -4.64 1.74
C ALA A 112 -5.11 -3.62 1.27
N THR A 113 -6.03 -3.17 2.14
CA THR A 113 -6.97 -2.09 1.79
C THR A 113 -6.27 -0.77 1.43
N ARG A 114 -5.06 -0.55 1.92
CA ARG A 114 -4.31 0.71 1.77
C ARG A 114 -3.10 0.61 0.85
N TRP A 115 -2.46 -0.54 0.78
CA TRP A 115 -1.15 -0.67 0.15
C TRP A 115 -1.07 -1.79 -0.89
N TRP A 116 -2.20 -2.46 -1.19
CA TRP A 116 -2.23 -3.42 -2.28
C TRP A 116 -1.87 -2.76 -3.61
N PRO A 117 -0.79 -3.19 -4.30
CA PRO A 117 -0.23 -2.50 -5.45
C PRO A 117 -0.95 -2.91 -6.74
N ALA A 118 -2.26 -2.68 -6.81
CA ALA A 118 -3.05 -2.95 -8.00
C ALA A 118 -2.47 -2.20 -9.22
N SER A 119 -2.28 -2.91 -10.32
CA SER A 119 -1.66 -2.37 -11.51
C SER A 119 -2.10 -3.12 -12.76
N THR A 120 -2.66 -2.39 -13.72
CA THR A 120 -2.92 -2.88 -15.07
C THR A 120 -1.60 -3.07 -15.83
N VAL A 121 -0.61 -2.19 -15.60
CA VAL A 121 0.70 -2.24 -16.29
C VAL A 121 1.53 -3.45 -15.88
N ASP A 122 1.49 -3.80 -14.60
CA ASP A 122 2.30 -4.86 -14.00
C ASP A 122 1.56 -6.21 -13.89
N ALA A 123 0.33 -6.28 -14.42
CA ALA A 123 -0.63 -7.39 -14.26
C ALA A 123 -0.74 -7.81 -12.79
N ILE A 124 -1.24 -6.89 -11.95
CA ILE A 124 -1.58 -7.14 -10.56
C ILE A 124 -3.06 -6.74 -10.39
N PRO A 125 -4.00 -7.70 -10.29
CA PRO A 125 -5.42 -7.40 -10.18
C PRO A 125 -5.72 -6.60 -8.91
N ALA A 126 -6.76 -5.76 -8.98
CA ALA A 126 -7.34 -5.14 -7.80
C ALA A 126 -8.09 -6.19 -6.97
N LEU A 127 -8.02 -6.09 -5.65
CA LEU A 127 -8.81 -6.92 -4.74
C LEU A 127 -10.26 -6.42 -4.68
N ASP A 128 -11.22 -7.35 -4.67
CA ASP A 128 -12.62 -6.99 -4.44
C ASP A 128 -12.78 -6.46 -3.00
N ALA A 129 -13.17 -5.18 -2.90
CA ALA A 129 -13.31 -4.51 -1.61
C ALA A 129 -14.42 -5.11 -0.74
N GLY A 130 -15.47 -5.68 -1.34
CA GLY A 130 -16.57 -6.33 -0.62
C GLY A 130 -16.14 -7.63 0.05
N LEU A 131 -15.38 -8.46 -0.66
CA LEU A 131 -14.77 -9.68 -0.13
C LEU A 131 -13.74 -9.35 0.96
N LEU A 132 -12.87 -8.38 0.70
CA LEU A 132 -11.85 -7.97 1.66
C LEU A 132 -12.48 -7.43 2.95
N ASN A 133 -13.49 -6.56 2.86
CA ASN A 133 -14.19 -6.03 4.04
C ASN A 133 -14.94 -7.12 4.81
N ARG A 134 -15.52 -8.10 4.12
CA ARG A 134 -16.18 -9.24 4.78
C ARG A 134 -15.18 -10.06 5.58
N GLU A 135 -14.03 -10.38 5.00
CA GLU A 135 -13.00 -11.16 5.68
C GLU A 135 -12.37 -10.40 6.85
N ILE A 136 -12.16 -9.08 6.71
CA ILE A 136 -11.75 -8.21 7.82
C ILE A 136 -12.74 -8.32 8.99
N GLY A 137 -14.05 -8.26 8.72
CA GLY A 137 -15.08 -8.41 9.75
C GLY A 137 -15.00 -9.76 10.47
N THR A 138 -14.88 -10.86 9.73
CA THR A 138 -14.72 -12.21 10.32
C THR A 138 -13.44 -12.34 11.14
N LEU A 139 -12.31 -11.82 10.63
CA LEU A 139 -11.03 -11.86 11.34
C LEU A 139 -11.05 -10.97 12.60
N ALA A 140 -11.79 -9.86 12.59
CA ALA A 140 -11.99 -9.02 13.76
C ALA A 140 -12.81 -9.74 14.83
N GLU A 141 -13.88 -10.46 14.46
CA GLU A 141 -14.65 -11.31 15.38
C GLU A 141 -13.77 -12.40 16.01
N ASP A 142 -12.92 -13.06 15.22
CA ASP A 142 -11.94 -14.04 15.71
C ASP A 142 -10.90 -13.42 16.67
N CYS A 143 -10.70 -12.10 16.60
CA CYS A 143 -9.76 -11.31 17.39
C CYS A 143 -10.42 -10.46 18.49
N ASP A 144 -11.68 -10.72 18.89
CA ASP A 144 -12.41 -9.95 19.93
C ASP A 144 -11.69 -9.88 21.29
N LEU A 145 -10.78 -10.83 21.56
CA LEU A 145 -9.91 -10.76 22.74
C LEU A 145 -8.94 -9.56 22.69
N LEU A 146 -8.47 -9.18 21.49
CA LEU A 146 -7.44 -8.17 21.27
C LEU A 146 -8.03 -6.81 20.91
N VAL A 147 -9.04 -6.79 20.03
CA VAL A 147 -9.54 -5.59 19.37
C VAL A 147 -10.79 -5.07 20.09
N ASP A 148 -10.99 -3.75 20.13
CA ASP A 148 -12.25 -3.18 20.62
C ASP A 148 -13.32 -3.25 19.52
N GLY A 149 -14.55 -3.64 19.87
CA GLY A 149 -15.62 -3.90 18.90
C GLY A 149 -16.02 -2.71 18.01
N ASP A 150 -15.56 -1.48 18.32
CA ASP A 150 -15.79 -0.29 17.49
C ASP A 150 -14.83 -0.24 16.27
N ASP A 151 -13.68 -0.91 16.35
CA ASP A 151 -12.71 -1.03 15.24
C ASP A 151 -13.12 -2.07 14.19
N ALA A 152 -14.21 -2.81 14.45
CA ALA A 152 -14.85 -3.70 13.47
C ALA A 152 -15.56 -2.94 12.33
N LEU A 153 -15.70 -1.61 12.43
CA LEU A 153 -16.23 -0.79 11.35
C LEU A 153 -15.18 -0.54 10.27
N ALA A 154 -15.26 -1.36 9.21
CA ALA A 154 -14.66 -1.03 7.92
C ALA A 154 -15.01 0.42 7.54
N PRO A 155 -14.06 1.22 7.01
CA PRO A 155 -14.41 2.53 6.46
C PRO A 155 -15.51 2.32 5.42
N ALA A 156 -16.64 3.00 5.61
CA ALA A 156 -17.83 2.84 4.79
C ALA A 156 -17.47 3.04 3.30
N GLY A 157 -17.31 1.93 2.59
CA GLY A 157 -17.11 1.90 1.15
C GLY A 157 -18.40 2.36 0.47
N LEU A 158 -18.27 3.30 -0.46
CA LEU A 158 -19.36 3.68 -1.34
C LEU A 158 -19.86 2.44 -2.13
N PRO A 159 -21.16 2.31 -2.39
CA PRO A 159 -21.70 1.14 -3.07
C PRO A 159 -21.19 1.04 -4.51
N VAL A 160 -20.71 -0.15 -4.86
CA VAL A 160 -20.34 -0.57 -6.22
C VAL A 160 -21.58 -0.64 -7.10
N SER A 161 -21.48 -0.08 -8.30
CA SER A 161 -22.45 -0.30 -9.38
C SER A 161 -21.71 -0.60 -10.68
N GLY A 162 -21.97 -1.81 -11.22
CA GLY A 162 -21.78 -2.18 -12.63
C GLY A 162 -20.37 -2.49 -13.11
N LEU A 163 -20.10 -3.78 -13.41
CA LEU A 163 -19.04 -4.21 -14.32
C LEU A 163 -19.26 -3.62 -15.73
N PRO A 164 -18.24 -3.03 -16.35
CA PRO A 164 -18.01 -3.16 -17.78
C PRO A 164 -16.85 -4.11 -18.04
N GLY A 165 -17.00 -4.94 -19.07
CA GLY A 165 -16.19 -6.12 -19.33
C GLY A 165 -14.75 -5.86 -19.74
N ARG A 166 -13.91 -6.83 -19.37
CA ARG A 166 -12.82 -7.45 -20.14
C ARG A 166 -12.26 -6.61 -21.29
N ALA A 167 -11.07 -6.06 -21.06
CA ALA A 167 -10.20 -5.51 -22.11
C ALA A 167 -9.20 -6.58 -22.59
N ASP A 168 -9.71 -7.71 -23.08
CA ASP A 168 -8.98 -8.51 -24.05
C ASP A 168 -9.17 -7.81 -25.38
N ASP A 169 -8.32 -6.84 -25.70
CA ASP A 169 -8.04 -6.35 -27.06
C ASP A 169 -7.06 -5.17 -27.00
N TYR A 170 -5.86 -5.40 -26.45
CA TYR A 170 -4.70 -4.58 -26.86
C TYR A 170 -4.27 -5.02 -28.26
N ALA A 171 -5.10 -4.70 -29.26
CA ALA A 171 -4.68 -4.72 -30.65
C ALA A 171 -3.67 -3.59 -30.84
N LEU A 172 -2.40 -3.98 -30.97
CA LEU A 172 -1.30 -3.15 -31.40
C LEU A 172 -1.64 -2.50 -32.77
N ALA A 173 -2.26 -1.33 -32.75
CA ALA A 173 -2.47 -0.54 -33.96
C ALA A 173 -1.15 0.15 -34.34
N ALA A 174 -0.25 -0.60 -34.98
CA ALA A 174 0.74 -0.03 -35.87
C ALA A 174 0.03 0.49 -37.14
N GLY A 175 -0.74 1.57 -36.97
CA GLY A 175 -1.41 2.29 -38.05
C GLY A 175 -0.40 3.13 -38.84
N ALA A 176 -0.39 2.92 -40.15
CA ALA A 176 0.55 3.50 -41.10
C ALA A 176 0.75 5.02 -40.96
N ALA A 177 2.01 5.43 -41.13
CA ALA A 177 2.43 6.81 -41.27
C ALA A 177 1.77 7.48 -42.51
N THR A 178 0.71 8.26 -42.28
CA THR A 178 0.18 9.30 -43.18
C THR A 178 -0.80 10.15 -42.34
N ALA A 179 -0.67 11.45 -42.07
CA ALA A 179 0.13 12.52 -42.65
C ALA A 179 0.71 13.40 -41.52
N ALA A 180 1.92 13.91 -41.72
CA ALA A 180 2.55 14.85 -40.82
C ALA A 180 1.67 16.09 -40.64
N VAL A 181 1.18 16.32 -39.42
CA VAL A 181 0.81 17.67 -38.97
C VAL A 181 2.13 18.41 -38.77
N PRO A 182 2.50 19.39 -39.62
CA PRO A 182 3.79 20.03 -39.50
C PRO A 182 3.68 21.13 -38.44
N SER A 183 3.91 20.81 -37.16
CA SER A 183 4.26 21.83 -36.17
C SER A 183 4.70 21.33 -34.79
N ARG A 184 4.56 20.05 -34.42
CA ARG A 184 4.92 19.54 -33.07
C ARG A 184 6.26 18.81 -33.06
N LEU A 185 7.28 19.42 -32.45
CA LEU A 185 8.59 18.81 -32.22
C LEU A 185 8.67 18.28 -30.78
N VAL A 186 8.84 16.97 -30.60
CA VAL A 186 9.09 16.38 -29.28
C VAL A 186 10.53 16.70 -28.86
N LEU A 187 10.69 17.38 -27.72
CA LEU A 187 11.98 17.78 -27.17
C LEU A 187 12.53 16.73 -26.20
N ALA A 188 11.65 16.17 -25.36
CA ALA A 188 12.00 15.15 -24.37
C ALA A 188 10.78 14.31 -24.03
N ARG A 189 11.00 13.06 -23.60
CA ARG A 189 9.96 12.19 -23.06
C ARG A 189 10.55 11.25 -22.03
N GLY A 190 9.74 10.78 -21.10
CA GLY A 190 10.17 9.82 -20.10
C GLY A 190 9.00 9.06 -19.48
N ALA A 191 9.37 8.04 -18.71
CA ALA A 191 8.43 7.26 -17.91
C ALA A 191 9.02 7.02 -16.52
N GLY A 192 8.17 6.82 -15.52
CA GLY A 192 8.59 6.58 -14.15
C GLY A 192 7.46 6.11 -13.24
N GLY A 193 7.83 5.85 -11.98
CA GLY A 193 6.91 5.49 -10.92
C GLY A 193 6.48 6.70 -10.11
N THR A 194 5.64 6.46 -9.12
CA THR A 194 5.23 7.47 -8.16
C THR A 194 5.26 6.89 -6.74
N ASP A 195 5.38 7.77 -5.76
CA ASP A 195 5.32 7.39 -4.36
C ASP A 195 3.86 7.23 -3.93
N TRP A 196 3.46 6.00 -3.63
CA TRP A 196 2.10 5.64 -3.23
C TRP A 196 1.62 6.36 -1.97
N ARG A 197 2.54 6.94 -1.18
CA ARG A 197 2.21 7.65 0.07
C ARG A 197 1.63 9.05 -0.14
N ARG A 198 1.65 9.57 -1.37
CA ARG A 198 1.30 10.96 -1.69
C ARG A 198 -0.14 11.15 -2.18
N TYR A 199 -0.92 10.08 -2.24
CA TYR A 199 -2.31 10.12 -2.66
C TYR A 199 -3.10 8.94 -2.06
N PRO A 200 -4.44 9.03 -1.95
CA PRO A 200 -5.26 7.94 -1.45
C PRO A 200 -5.09 6.64 -2.26
N PRO A 201 -5.22 5.46 -1.61
CA PRO A 201 -5.18 4.18 -2.31
C PRO A 201 -6.25 4.08 -3.38
N GLY A 202 -5.94 3.36 -4.46
CA GLY A 202 -6.88 3.14 -5.55
C GLY A 202 -7.05 4.33 -6.50
N LEU A 203 -6.18 5.35 -6.48
CA LEU A 203 -6.26 6.49 -7.40
C LEU A 203 -5.38 6.33 -8.65
N VAL A 204 -4.15 5.85 -8.47
CA VAL A 204 -3.12 5.74 -9.51
C VAL A 204 -2.59 4.31 -9.55
N ASP A 205 -2.28 3.82 -10.75
CA ASP A 205 -1.66 2.50 -10.96
C ASP A 205 -0.32 2.38 -10.21
N ALA A 206 -0.12 1.25 -9.54
CA ALA A 206 1.04 1.06 -8.65
C ALA A 206 2.37 0.77 -9.37
N SER A 207 2.39 0.63 -10.70
CA SER A 207 3.61 0.32 -11.45
C SER A 207 4.68 1.43 -11.34
N GLU A 208 5.96 1.04 -11.37
CA GLU A 208 7.07 2.00 -11.53
C GLU A 208 7.16 2.58 -12.96
N ARG A 209 6.18 2.28 -13.80
CA ARG A 209 6.06 2.76 -15.18
C ARG A 209 4.71 3.43 -15.44
N ALA A 210 3.92 3.69 -14.41
CA ALA A 210 2.59 4.28 -14.54
C ALA A 210 2.60 5.74 -15.02
N VAL A 211 3.68 6.48 -14.76
CA VAL A 211 3.80 7.90 -15.11
C VAL A 211 4.51 8.02 -16.46
N PHE A 212 3.90 8.73 -17.40
CA PHE A 212 4.48 9.11 -18.68
C PHE A 212 4.44 10.63 -18.84
N TRP A 213 5.49 11.19 -19.41
CA TRP A 213 5.53 12.61 -19.73
C TRP A 213 6.20 12.87 -21.07
N GLU A 214 5.74 13.92 -21.73
CA GLU A 214 6.27 14.39 -23.00
C GLU A 214 6.37 15.92 -22.98
N VAL A 215 7.54 16.43 -23.34
CA VAL A 215 7.77 17.85 -23.59
C VAL A 215 7.81 18.04 -25.09
N ALA A 216 6.91 18.86 -25.61
CA ALA A 216 6.83 19.14 -27.04
C ALA A 216 6.76 20.65 -27.29
N ARG A 217 7.29 21.08 -28.45
CA ARG A 217 7.17 22.44 -28.94
C ARG A 217 6.24 22.46 -30.14
N ALA A 218 5.18 23.25 -30.05
CA ALA A 218 4.25 23.50 -31.14
C ALA A 218 4.04 25.00 -31.34
N ALA A 219 4.18 25.47 -32.58
CA ALA A 219 4.01 26.88 -32.96
C ALA A 219 4.83 27.87 -32.08
N GLY A 220 6.03 27.47 -31.64
CA GLY A 220 6.91 28.28 -30.79
C GLY A 220 6.67 28.15 -29.29
N THR A 221 5.58 27.53 -28.86
CA THR A 221 5.26 27.29 -27.43
C THR A 221 5.73 25.89 -27.02
N THR A 222 6.48 25.81 -25.92
CA THR A 222 6.84 24.52 -25.31
C THR A 222 5.83 24.15 -24.22
N SER A 223 5.16 23.01 -24.37
CA SER A 223 4.26 22.45 -23.37
C SER A 223 4.81 21.13 -22.82
N VAL A 224 4.44 20.83 -21.58
CA VAL A 224 4.65 19.52 -20.95
C VAL A 224 3.29 18.86 -20.77
N ARG A 225 3.21 17.61 -21.19
CA ARG A 225 2.04 16.76 -21.06
C ARG A 225 2.39 15.62 -20.12
N VAL A 226 1.54 15.39 -19.14
CA VAL A 226 1.65 14.31 -18.19
C VAL A 226 0.45 13.38 -18.37
N SER A 227 0.73 12.09 -18.49
CA SER A 227 -0.27 11.02 -18.56
C SER A 227 0.11 9.97 -17.53
N ILE A 228 -0.81 9.63 -16.64
CA ILE A 228 -0.59 8.68 -15.55
C ILE A 228 -1.68 7.63 -15.63
N VAL A 229 -1.31 6.35 -15.61
CA VAL A 229 -2.31 5.25 -15.61
C VAL A 229 -3.12 5.32 -14.31
N ALA A 230 -4.44 5.31 -14.42
CA ALA A 230 -5.34 5.27 -13.28
C ALA A 230 -5.33 3.89 -12.64
N ALA A 231 -5.66 3.80 -11.35
CA ALA A 231 -5.77 2.50 -10.71
C ALA A 231 -6.85 1.63 -11.39
N PRO A 232 -6.70 0.29 -11.39
CA PRO A 232 -7.72 -0.60 -11.91
C PRO A 232 -9.07 -0.36 -11.20
N SER A 233 -10.16 -0.42 -11.97
CA SER A 233 -11.53 -0.24 -11.47
C SER A 233 -11.82 1.14 -10.83
N LEU A 234 -11.00 2.17 -11.12
CA LEU A 234 -11.27 3.52 -10.65
C LEU A 234 -12.57 4.07 -11.25
N SER A 235 -13.50 4.48 -10.37
CA SER A 235 -14.73 5.17 -10.73
C SER A 235 -14.61 6.70 -10.54
N ALA A 236 -15.71 7.43 -10.74
CA ALA A 236 -15.76 8.88 -10.59
C ALA A 236 -15.11 9.37 -9.28
N VAL A 237 -14.17 10.31 -9.40
CA VAL A 237 -13.39 10.85 -8.28
C VAL A 237 -13.87 12.27 -7.95
N PRO A 238 -14.16 12.59 -6.67
CA PRO A 238 -14.46 13.95 -6.23
C PRO A 238 -13.34 14.94 -6.58
N ASP A 239 -13.71 16.19 -6.87
CA ASP A 239 -12.76 17.22 -7.32
C ASP A 239 -11.59 17.46 -6.35
N HIS A 240 -11.83 17.32 -5.05
CA HIS A 240 -10.81 17.50 -4.02
C HIS A 240 -9.82 16.32 -3.89
N LEU A 241 -10.12 15.18 -4.50
CA LEU A 241 -9.23 14.00 -4.53
C LEU A 241 -8.52 13.85 -5.88
N ARG A 242 -8.69 14.80 -6.80
CA ARG A 242 -7.99 14.76 -8.09
C ARG A 242 -6.50 14.95 -7.87
N PRO A 243 -5.65 14.08 -8.46
CA PRO A 243 -4.22 14.19 -8.33
C PRO A 243 -3.68 15.37 -9.14
N TRP A 244 -2.51 15.82 -8.73
CA TRP A 244 -1.70 16.84 -9.38
C TRP A 244 -0.34 16.23 -9.71
N ALA A 245 0.26 16.70 -10.80
CA ALA A 245 1.62 16.36 -11.15
C ALA A 245 2.54 17.58 -10.96
N THR A 246 3.53 17.45 -10.07
CA THR A 246 4.62 18.42 -9.99
C THR A 246 5.68 18.04 -11.01
N VAL A 247 5.88 18.92 -11.98
CA VAL A 247 6.90 18.79 -13.03
C VAL A 247 8.08 19.67 -12.68
N GLY A 248 9.23 19.05 -12.40
CA GLY A 248 10.45 19.75 -11.99
C GLY A 248 11.56 19.67 -13.01
N THR A 249 12.36 20.75 -13.09
CA THR A 249 13.63 20.84 -13.81
C THR A 249 14.68 21.47 -12.90
N ALA A 250 15.93 21.53 -13.37
CA ALA A 250 16.99 22.25 -12.66
C ALA A 250 16.71 23.77 -12.50
N ALA A 251 15.79 24.34 -13.28
CA ALA A 251 15.53 25.78 -13.32
C ALA A 251 14.15 26.19 -12.75
N GLY A 252 13.29 25.23 -12.38
CA GLY A 252 12.01 25.53 -11.74
C GLY A 252 11.05 24.34 -11.71
N THR A 253 9.91 24.54 -11.07
CA THR A 253 8.82 23.56 -10.95
C THR A 253 7.51 24.18 -11.43
N VAL A 254 6.61 23.35 -11.95
CA VAL A 254 5.23 23.72 -12.25
C VAL A 254 4.29 22.59 -11.81
N ASP A 255 3.17 22.94 -11.23
CA ASP A 255 2.12 21.98 -10.89
C ASP A 255 1.07 21.92 -12.01
N VAL A 256 0.67 20.70 -12.36
CA VAL A 256 -0.29 20.40 -13.42
C VAL A 256 -1.47 19.67 -12.81
N ALA A 257 -2.65 20.31 -12.83
CA ALA A 257 -3.89 19.66 -12.42
C ALA A 257 -4.25 18.53 -13.40
N LEU A 258 -4.58 17.35 -12.87
CA LEU A 258 -4.91 16.19 -13.70
C LEU A 258 -6.42 15.96 -13.75
N GLN A 259 -6.88 15.50 -14.90
CA GLN A 259 -8.27 15.11 -15.14
C GLN A 259 -8.32 13.65 -15.59
N LEU A 260 -9.28 12.90 -15.06
CA LEU A 260 -9.50 11.52 -15.47
C LEU A 260 -10.12 11.50 -16.86
N SER A 261 -9.51 10.78 -17.80
CA SER A 261 -9.98 10.57 -19.15
C SER A 261 -9.79 9.10 -19.51
N GLY A 262 -10.88 8.33 -19.50
CA GLY A 262 -10.80 6.88 -19.65
C GLY A 262 -10.09 6.24 -18.45
N ASP A 263 -9.03 5.51 -18.72
CA ASP A 263 -8.17 4.78 -17.76
C ASP A 263 -6.89 5.55 -17.39
N ALA A 264 -6.80 6.83 -17.72
CA ALA A 264 -5.62 7.65 -17.45
C ALA A 264 -5.97 9.03 -16.89
N TRP A 265 -5.13 9.48 -15.96
CA TRP A 265 -5.05 10.87 -15.52
C TRP A 265 -4.22 11.68 -16.50
N PHE A 266 -4.77 12.77 -16.98
CA PHE A 266 -4.15 13.60 -18.00
C PHE A 266 -4.06 15.07 -17.57
N GLY A 267 -2.94 15.71 -17.87
CA GLY A 267 -2.77 17.15 -17.73
C GLY A 267 -1.75 17.71 -18.70
N GLU A 268 -1.94 18.98 -19.08
CA GLU A 268 -1.01 19.71 -19.93
C GLU A 268 -0.79 21.12 -19.38
N SER A 269 0.46 21.58 -19.36
CA SER A 269 0.80 22.96 -18.97
C SER A 269 1.98 23.49 -19.78
N ALA A 270 2.28 24.79 -19.62
CA ALA A 270 3.51 25.36 -20.16
C ALA A 270 4.72 24.73 -19.47
N ALA A 271 5.67 24.22 -20.26
CA ALA A 271 6.83 23.56 -19.70
C ALA A 271 7.72 24.56 -18.93
N PRO A 272 8.23 24.21 -17.74
CA PRO A 272 9.19 25.05 -17.02
C PRO A 272 10.49 25.16 -17.84
N ARG A 273 11.27 26.22 -17.59
CA ARG A 273 12.55 26.42 -18.30
C ARG A 273 13.48 25.22 -18.07
N GLY A 274 14.25 24.84 -19.08
CA GLY A 274 15.19 23.71 -18.99
C GLY A 274 14.54 22.32 -19.11
N SER A 275 13.26 22.23 -19.47
CA SER A 275 12.57 20.94 -19.68
C SER A 275 13.19 20.10 -20.80
N GLU A 276 13.91 20.73 -21.72
CA GLU A 276 14.68 20.06 -22.77
C GLU A 276 15.87 19.24 -22.26
N ALA A 277 16.38 19.52 -21.06
CA ALA A 277 17.55 18.86 -20.48
C ALA A 277 17.21 17.68 -19.55
N GLY A 278 15.93 17.50 -19.24
CA GLY A 278 15.44 16.45 -18.33
C GLY A 278 14.36 16.98 -17.39
N VAL A 279 13.39 16.12 -17.08
CA VAL A 279 12.23 16.44 -16.26
C VAL A 279 12.04 15.35 -15.21
N SER A 280 11.77 15.76 -13.98
CA SER A 280 11.21 14.88 -12.93
C SER A 280 9.72 15.13 -12.80
N VAL A 281 8.94 14.07 -12.61
CA VAL A 281 7.50 14.16 -12.40
C VAL A 281 7.16 13.43 -11.10
N GLY A 282 6.52 14.13 -10.17
CA GLY A 282 5.94 13.56 -8.97
C GLY A 282 4.43 13.71 -8.98
N VAL A 283 3.71 12.73 -8.47
CA VAL A 283 2.23 12.77 -8.36
C VAL A 283 1.86 12.93 -6.89
N TYR A 284 0.85 13.76 -6.61
CA TYR A 284 0.36 13.99 -5.26
C TYR A 284 -1.11 14.43 -5.27
N VAL A 285 -1.79 14.30 -4.13
CA VAL A 285 -3.08 14.96 -3.88
C VAL A 285 -2.86 16.05 -2.83
N PRO A 286 -3.26 17.31 -3.07
CA PRO A 286 -3.10 18.38 -2.10
C PRO A 286 -3.75 18.02 -0.74
N GLY A 287 -2.98 18.18 0.34
CA GLY A 287 -3.44 17.86 1.70
C GLY A 287 -3.44 16.38 2.05
N PHE A 288 -2.86 15.52 1.21
CA PHE A 288 -2.70 14.10 1.49
C PHE A 288 -1.23 13.69 1.59
N GLY A 289 -0.92 12.84 2.58
CA GLY A 289 0.40 12.24 2.71
C GLY A 289 1.44 13.18 3.31
N VAL A 290 2.73 12.85 3.08
CA VAL A 290 3.86 13.64 3.57
C VAL A 290 4.39 14.57 2.48
N ASP A 291 4.53 15.86 2.82
CA ASP A 291 5.15 16.86 1.96
C ASP A 291 6.68 16.70 2.00
N GLY A 292 7.28 16.09 0.97
CA GLY A 292 8.74 15.97 0.88
C GLY A 292 9.23 14.83 0.00
N SER A 293 10.32 15.04 -0.74
CA SER A 293 10.94 14.03 -1.62
C SER A 293 11.17 12.73 -0.86
N SER A 294 10.53 11.64 -1.28
CA SER A 294 10.78 10.32 -0.71
C SER A 294 12.23 9.93 -0.99
N ASP A 295 12.93 9.56 0.06
CA ASP A 295 14.33 9.12 0.04
C ASP A 295 14.55 7.95 -0.94
N GLY A 296 15.79 7.77 -1.41
CA GLY A 296 16.15 6.85 -2.50
C GLY A 296 15.80 5.37 -2.31
N ALA A 297 15.36 4.94 -1.11
CA ALA A 297 14.93 3.58 -0.80
C ALA A 297 13.48 3.24 -1.23
N GLY A 298 12.69 4.25 -1.63
CA GLY A 298 11.26 4.07 -2.00
C GLY A 298 10.99 3.04 -3.11
N PRO A 299 11.70 3.08 -4.26
CA PRO A 299 11.45 2.15 -5.37
C PRO A 299 11.77 0.69 -5.05
N GLU A 300 12.82 0.44 -4.27
CA GLU A 300 13.20 -0.92 -3.86
C GLU A 300 12.16 -1.54 -2.93
N ALA A 301 11.67 -0.78 -1.95
CA ALA A 301 10.60 -1.23 -1.06
C ALA A 301 9.32 -1.56 -1.86
N ARG A 302 8.91 -0.70 -2.80
CA ARG A 302 7.75 -0.95 -3.67
C ARG A 302 7.93 -2.19 -4.55
N GLN A 303 9.14 -2.43 -5.06
CA GLN A 303 9.44 -3.65 -5.81
C GLN A 303 9.33 -4.90 -4.93
N ARG A 304 9.80 -4.87 -3.68
CA ARG A 304 9.65 -5.99 -2.74
C ARG A 304 8.18 -6.27 -2.44
N VAL A 305 7.38 -5.23 -2.21
CA VAL A 305 5.92 -5.35 -2.01
C VAL A 305 5.23 -5.96 -3.23
N ARG A 306 5.54 -5.51 -4.45
CA ARG A 306 5.01 -6.12 -5.69
C ARG A 306 5.42 -7.59 -5.84
N ASN A 307 6.65 -7.95 -5.47
CA ASN A 307 7.11 -9.34 -5.51
C ASN A 307 6.37 -10.23 -4.50
N LEU A 308 6.15 -9.74 -3.28
CA LEU A 308 5.35 -10.42 -2.26
C LEU A 308 3.94 -10.70 -2.79
N VAL A 309 3.28 -9.68 -3.33
CA VAL A 309 1.90 -9.79 -3.84
C VAL A 309 1.80 -10.80 -4.98
N ARG A 310 2.75 -10.80 -5.93
CA ARG A 310 2.80 -11.83 -6.98
C ARG A 310 3.03 -13.24 -6.44
N GLN A 311 3.80 -13.40 -5.36
CA GLN A 311 3.96 -14.69 -4.70
C GLN A 311 2.65 -15.15 -4.04
N ARG A 312 1.93 -14.23 -3.39
CA ARG A 312 0.65 -14.54 -2.75
C ARG A 312 -0.44 -14.88 -3.76
N LEU A 313 -0.55 -14.15 -4.87
CA LEU A 313 -1.49 -14.46 -5.95
C LEU A 313 -1.24 -15.85 -6.56
N ARG A 314 0.02 -16.22 -6.82
CA ARG A 314 0.37 -17.58 -7.28
C ARG A 314 -0.05 -18.65 -6.28
N ARG A 315 0.17 -18.43 -4.98
CA ARG A 315 -0.30 -19.33 -3.93
C ARG A 315 -1.84 -19.40 -3.87
N ALA A 316 -2.53 -18.29 -4.12
CA ALA A 316 -3.99 -18.25 -4.15
C ALA A 316 -4.58 -19.02 -5.34
N ALA A 317 -3.87 -19.06 -6.47
CA ALA A 317 -4.23 -19.87 -7.62
C ALA A 317 -4.04 -21.39 -7.36
N GLU A 318 -3.10 -21.76 -6.49
CA GLU A 318 -2.95 -23.14 -6.02
C GLU A 318 -4.16 -23.51 -5.15
N THR A 319 -5.04 -24.41 -5.62
CA THR A 319 -6.28 -24.81 -4.93
C THR A 319 -6.06 -25.69 -3.68
N THR A 320 -4.94 -25.53 -2.99
CA THR A 320 -4.60 -26.30 -1.79
C THR A 320 -5.16 -25.56 -0.57
N PRO A 321 -6.03 -26.20 0.24
CA PRO A 321 -6.48 -25.61 1.50
C PRO A 321 -5.30 -25.35 2.42
N ASP A 322 -5.13 -24.09 2.83
CA ASP A 322 -4.12 -23.66 3.79
C ASP A 322 -4.80 -22.88 4.91
N ASP A 323 -4.74 -23.42 6.12
CA ASP A 323 -5.23 -22.76 7.34
C ASP A 323 -4.07 -22.06 8.09
N GLY A 324 -2.93 -21.88 7.43
CA GLY A 324 -1.76 -21.20 7.97
C GLY A 324 -1.95 -19.69 8.17
N PRO A 325 -1.03 -19.04 8.90
CA PRO A 325 -1.05 -17.58 9.08
C PRO A 325 -0.85 -16.82 7.75
N ASP A 326 -0.25 -17.47 6.75
CA ASP A 326 0.01 -16.88 5.44
C ASP A 326 -1.01 -17.32 4.37
N ALA A 327 -2.12 -17.93 4.79
CA ALA A 327 -3.21 -18.35 3.92
C ALA A 327 -3.67 -17.16 3.03
N PRO A 328 -3.98 -17.40 1.75
CA PRO A 328 -4.57 -16.39 0.89
C PRO A 328 -5.90 -15.87 1.44
N LEU A 329 -6.12 -14.56 1.33
CA LEU A 329 -7.41 -13.93 1.58
C LEU A 329 -8.41 -14.34 0.49
N LEU A 330 -9.71 -14.32 0.81
CA LEU A 330 -10.79 -14.60 -0.14
C LEU A 330 -10.72 -13.68 -1.37
N ALA A 331 -10.38 -12.41 -1.17
CA ALA A 331 -10.20 -11.46 -2.26
C ALA A 331 -8.97 -11.79 -3.12
N GLU A 332 -7.91 -12.38 -2.54
CA GLU A 332 -6.73 -12.84 -3.31
C GLU A 332 -7.09 -14.06 -4.18
N ILE A 333 -7.88 -14.99 -3.64
CA ILE A 333 -8.36 -16.18 -4.37
C ILE A 333 -9.26 -15.76 -5.54
N ASP A 334 -10.19 -14.83 -5.30
CA ASP A 334 -11.08 -14.30 -6.35
C ASP A 334 -10.29 -13.56 -7.44
N ALA A 335 -9.31 -12.74 -7.04
CA ALA A 335 -8.44 -12.02 -7.95
C ALA A 335 -7.57 -12.98 -8.80
N ALA A 336 -7.02 -14.03 -8.19
CA ALA A 336 -6.24 -15.06 -8.89
C ALA A 336 -7.10 -15.91 -9.83
N ALA A 337 -8.37 -16.19 -9.48
CA ALA A 337 -9.28 -16.93 -10.34
C ALA A 337 -9.77 -16.11 -11.55
N SER A 338 -9.81 -14.79 -11.41
CA SER A 338 -10.29 -13.86 -12.45
C SER A 338 -9.25 -13.59 -13.55
N ASP A 339 -7.97 -13.90 -13.29
CA ASP A 339 -6.86 -13.67 -14.22
C ASP A 339 -6.13 -15.00 -14.52
N PRO A 340 -6.40 -15.64 -15.66
CA PRO A 340 -5.90 -16.98 -15.97
C PRO A 340 -4.40 -17.04 -16.32
N ASP A 341 -3.68 -15.91 -16.31
CA ASP A 341 -2.26 -15.81 -16.68
C ASP A 341 -1.27 -15.93 -15.49
N PHE A 342 -1.75 -16.27 -14.28
CA PHE A 342 -0.91 -16.45 -13.07
C PHE A 342 -0.43 -17.89 -12.81
#